data_AF-A0A1B6LDY7-F1
#
_entry.id   AF-A0A1B6LDY7-F1
#
_cell.length_a   1.000
_cell.length_b   1.000
_cell.length_c   1.000
_cell.angle_alpha   90.00
_cell.angle_beta   90.00
_cell.angle_gamma   90.00
#
_symmetry.space_group_name_H-M   'P 1'
#
loop_
_entity.id
_entity.type
_entity.pdbx_description
1 polymer ?
#
loop_
_entity_poly.entity_id
_entity_poly.type
_entity_poly.pdbx_seq_one_letter_code
_entity_poly.pdbx_strand_id
1 'polypeptide(L)'
;LTMCMCHIDSTSDASKLKSGGYFCPQCRSKYCELPTECRVCGLTLVSAPHLARSYHHLFPVQAFTQRDVHSTDQRHCFACRARFGDNEKYVYNCETCHRVFCLECDMFIHDTLHTCPGCATHQSTFLQQGR
;
A
#
# COMPACT_ATOMS: atom_id res chain seq x y z
N LEU A 1 -0.64 32.23 -12.53
CA LEU A 1 -0.63 32.27 -11.05
C LEU A 1 -2.09 32.27 -10.59
N THR A 2 -2.51 31.31 -9.78
CA THR A 2 -3.93 31.16 -9.36
C THR A 2 -4.03 30.93 -7.87
N MET A 3 -4.94 31.67 -7.22
CA MET A 3 -5.24 31.55 -5.78
C MET A 3 -5.83 30.16 -5.49
N CYS A 4 -5.42 29.53 -4.38
CA CYS A 4 -6.01 28.26 -3.95
C CYS A 4 -7.11 28.50 -2.90
N MET A 5 -8.17 27.69 -2.96
CA MET A 5 -9.34 27.80 -2.09
C MET A 5 -9.02 27.48 -0.60
N CYS A 6 -7.86 26.87 -0.34
CA CYS A 6 -7.37 26.62 1.02
C CYS A 6 -6.98 27.89 1.78
N HIS A 7 -6.58 28.97 1.08
CA HIS A 7 -6.01 30.18 1.69
C HIS A 7 -6.77 31.45 1.31
N ILE A 8 -8.02 31.31 0.86
CA ILE A 8 -8.82 32.46 0.44
C ILE A 8 -9.22 33.38 1.62
N ASP A 9 -9.32 32.81 2.83
CA ASP A 9 -9.74 33.50 4.06
C ASP A 9 -8.57 33.87 5.00
N SER A 10 -7.34 33.48 4.67
CA SER A 10 -6.17 33.64 5.55
C SER A 10 -5.53 35.01 5.32
N THR A 11 -5.89 36.00 6.14
CA THR A 11 -5.30 37.36 6.12
C THR A 11 -3.90 37.44 6.75
N SER A 12 -3.42 36.37 7.38
CA SER A 12 -2.21 36.38 8.22
C SER A 12 -1.03 35.57 7.69
N ASP A 13 -1.21 34.74 6.66
CA ASP A 13 -0.11 33.99 6.04
C ASP A 13 -0.17 34.21 4.55
N ALA A 14 0.89 34.83 4.03
CA ALA A 14 1.10 35.19 2.64
C ALA A 14 0.23 34.35 1.70
N SER A 15 -0.68 35.00 0.99
CA SER A 15 -1.46 34.51 -0.14
C SER A 15 -0.51 34.03 -1.24
N LYS A 16 0.13 32.88 -0.96
CA LYS A 16 1.20 32.29 -1.76
C LYS A 16 0.56 31.85 -3.06
N LEU A 17 0.69 32.70 -4.07
CA LEU A 17 0.42 32.38 -5.46
C LEU A 17 1.36 31.23 -5.87
N LYS A 18 0.97 29.99 -5.55
CA LYS A 18 1.72 28.81 -5.99
C LYS A 18 1.41 28.59 -7.47
N SER A 19 2.43 28.35 -8.29
CA SER A 19 2.21 27.96 -9.70
C SER A 19 1.62 26.55 -9.80
N GLY A 20 1.94 25.67 -8.85
CA GLY A 20 1.39 24.31 -8.74
C GLY A 20 0.17 24.20 -7.82
N GLY A 21 -0.51 23.05 -7.90
CA GLY A 21 -1.66 22.69 -7.07
C GLY A 21 -2.50 21.60 -7.73
N TYR A 22 -3.54 21.15 -7.04
CA TYR A 22 -4.48 20.14 -7.52
C TYR A 22 -5.80 20.81 -7.88
N PHE A 23 -6.43 20.38 -8.96
CA PHE A 23 -7.73 20.90 -9.38
C PHE A 23 -8.84 19.92 -9.06
N CYS A 24 -9.92 20.42 -8.46
CA CYS A 24 -11.14 19.66 -8.29
C CYS A 24 -11.68 19.25 -9.68
N PRO A 25 -11.93 17.96 -9.94
CA PRO A 25 -12.42 17.53 -11.26
C PRO A 25 -13.85 17.99 -11.55
N GLN A 26 -14.65 18.28 -10.51
CA GLN A 26 -16.04 18.68 -10.65
C GLN A 26 -16.23 20.19 -10.86
N CYS A 27 -15.59 21.02 -10.02
CA CYS A 27 -15.77 22.48 -10.06
C CYS A 27 -14.53 23.26 -10.50
N ARG A 28 -13.40 22.59 -10.77
CA ARG A 28 -12.11 23.18 -11.18
C ARG A 28 -11.48 24.14 -10.17
N SER A 29 -11.96 24.16 -8.92
CA SER A 29 -11.31 24.91 -7.84
C SER A 29 -9.91 24.35 -7.54
N LYS A 30 -8.96 25.24 -7.26
CA LYS A 30 -7.56 24.88 -7.01
C LYS A 30 -7.27 24.70 -5.53
N TYR A 31 -6.52 23.66 -5.19
CA TYR A 31 -6.09 23.31 -3.84
C TYR A 31 -4.57 23.17 -3.78
N CYS A 32 -4.00 23.57 -2.66
CA CYS A 32 -2.56 23.61 -2.47
C CYS A 32 -1.97 22.24 -2.06
N GLU A 33 -2.79 21.37 -1.45
CA GLU A 33 -2.42 20.03 -0.98
C GLU A 33 -3.64 19.10 -0.99
N LEU A 34 -3.37 17.79 -0.93
CA LEU A 34 -4.36 16.72 -0.78
C LEU A 34 -3.90 15.83 0.40
N PRO A 35 -4.81 15.12 1.10
CA PRO A 35 -6.26 15.07 0.90
C PRO A 35 -7.00 16.29 1.46
N THR A 36 -8.10 16.71 0.82
CA THR A 36 -8.93 17.82 1.30
C THR A 36 -10.36 17.73 0.76
N GLU A 37 -11.33 18.31 1.46
CA GLU A 37 -12.70 18.44 0.95
C GLU A 37 -12.86 19.73 0.14
N CYS A 38 -13.50 19.63 -1.02
CA CYS A 38 -13.71 20.78 -1.87
C CYS A 38 -14.77 21.74 -1.29
N ARG A 39 -14.36 22.92 -0.82
CA ARG A 39 -15.26 23.95 -0.26
C ARG A 39 -16.36 24.47 -1.20
N VAL A 40 -16.27 24.20 -2.50
CA VAL A 40 -17.27 24.65 -3.50
C VAL A 40 -18.33 23.60 -3.77
N CYS A 41 -17.96 22.32 -3.80
CA CYS A 41 -18.87 21.25 -4.24
C CYS A 41 -18.94 20.05 -3.28
N GLY A 42 -18.23 20.09 -2.15
CA GLY A 42 -18.18 19.02 -1.15
C GLY A 42 -17.39 17.77 -1.56
N LEU A 43 -16.87 17.70 -2.79
CA LEU A 43 -16.14 16.53 -3.26
C LEU A 43 -14.82 16.34 -2.49
N THR A 44 -14.64 15.17 -1.88
CA THR A 44 -13.36 14.78 -1.26
C THR A 44 -12.30 14.56 -2.35
N LEU A 45 -11.23 15.35 -2.30
CA LEU A 45 -10.10 15.26 -3.21
C LEU A 45 -9.00 14.44 -2.54
N VAL A 46 -8.66 13.30 -3.14
CA VAL A 46 -7.60 12.41 -2.68
C VAL A 46 -6.76 12.01 -3.89
N SER A 47 -5.45 11.84 -3.70
CA SER A 47 -4.56 11.38 -4.77
C SER A 47 -4.54 9.84 -4.80
N ALA A 48 -4.27 9.26 -5.98
CA ALA A 48 -4.07 7.82 -6.08
C ALA A 48 -2.97 7.29 -5.13
N PRO A 49 -1.82 7.98 -4.92
CA PRO A 49 -0.84 7.59 -3.90
C PRO A 49 -1.34 7.62 -2.44
N HIS A 50 -2.19 8.60 -2.08
CA HIS A 50 -2.77 8.66 -0.74
C HIS A 50 -3.73 7.48 -0.52
N LEU A 51 -4.56 7.17 -1.51
CA LEU A 51 -5.38 5.98 -1.49
C LEU A 51 -4.50 4.73 -1.42
N ALA A 52 -3.51 4.58 -2.31
CA ALA A 52 -2.54 3.47 -2.35
C ALA A 52 -1.94 3.16 -0.98
N ARG A 53 -1.53 4.18 -0.23
CA ARG A 53 -0.99 4.02 1.12
C ARG A 53 -2.03 3.51 2.11
N SER A 54 -3.27 4.00 2.03
CA SER A 54 -4.37 3.52 2.85
C SER A 54 -4.83 2.10 2.49
N TYR A 55 -4.59 1.62 1.26
CA TYR A 55 -4.97 0.24 0.86
C TYR A 55 -4.35 -0.83 1.76
N HIS A 56 -3.13 -0.63 2.28
CA HIS A 56 -2.50 -1.59 3.20
C HIS A 56 -3.27 -1.79 4.50
N HIS A 57 -4.02 -0.77 4.96
CA HIS A 57 -4.87 -0.86 6.14
C HIS A 57 -6.29 -1.34 5.81
N LEU A 58 -6.76 -1.08 4.58
CA LEU A 58 -8.08 -1.51 4.12
C LEU A 58 -8.08 -3.00 3.73
N PHE A 59 -6.96 -3.51 3.22
CA PHE A 59 -6.80 -4.88 2.74
C PHE A 59 -5.47 -5.46 3.26
N PRO A 60 -5.40 -5.83 4.54
CA PRO A 60 -4.18 -6.38 5.11
C PRO A 60 -3.84 -7.74 4.45
N VAL A 61 -2.55 -8.03 4.37
CA VAL A 61 -2.09 -9.36 3.95
C VAL A 61 -2.56 -10.38 4.99
N GLN A 62 -3.18 -11.46 4.53
CA GLN A 62 -3.60 -12.56 5.40
C GLN A 62 -2.38 -13.25 6.00
N ALA A 63 -2.47 -13.58 7.29
CA ALA A 63 -1.44 -14.31 8.00
C ALA A 63 -1.06 -15.59 7.25
N PHE A 64 0.24 -15.84 7.11
CA PHE A 64 0.72 -17.05 6.47
C PHE A 64 0.58 -18.27 7.39
N THR A 65 0.24 -19.40 6.80
CA THR A 65 0.07 -20.65 7.53
C THR A 65 1.43 -21.28 7.79
N GLN A 66 1.77 -21.42 9.08
CA GLN A 66 2.98 -22.10 9.52
C GLN A 66 2.89 -23.60 9.18
N ARG A 67 3.92 -24.12 8.52
CA ARG A 67 4.06 -25.55 8.18
C ARG A 67 5.44 -26.05 8.53
N ASP A 68 5.57 -27.37 8.66
CA ASP A 68 6.87 -28.01 8.88
C ASP A 68 7.75 -27.91 7.62
N VAL A 69 9.05 -27.64 7.79
CA VAL A 69 10.01 -27.49 6.67
C VAL A 69 10.07 -28.74 5.79
N HIS A 70 9.85 -29.93 6.38
CA HIS A 70 9.89 -31.21 5.67
C HIS A 70 8.61 -31.48 4.87
N SER A 71 7.55 -30.70 5.09
CA SER A 71 6.28 -30.85 4.36
C SER A 71 6.26 -30.15 3.00
N THR A 72 7.32 -29.42 2.65
CA THR A 72 7.43 -28.68 1.39
C THR A 72 8.63 -29.11 0.56
N ASP A 73 8.44 -29.21 -0.75
CA ASP A 73 9.55 -29.43 -1.70
C ASP A 73 10.37 -28.14 -1.94
N GLN A 74 9.86 -26.98 -1.54
CA GLN A 74 10.54 -25.70 -1.72
C GLN A 74 11.68 -25.55 -0.71
N ARG A 75 12.93 -25.56 -1.20
CA ARG A 75 14.15 -25.45 -0.38
C ARG A 75 14.64 -24.02 -0.14
N HIS A 76 13.98 -23.02 -0.71
CA HIS A 76 14.38 -21.63 -0.59
C HIS A 76 13.18 -20.74 -0.32
N CYS A 77 13.38 -19.69 0.48
CA CYS A 77 12.42 -18.62 0.65
C CYS A 77 12.17 -17.92 -0.69
N PHE A 78 10.90 -17.70 -1.03
CA PHE A 78 10.53 -17.04 -2.27
C PHE A 78 11.04 -15.59 -2.36
N ALA A 79 11.03 -14.86 -1.23
CA ALA A 79 11.41 -13.44 -1.19
C ALA A 79 12.92 -13.23 -1.12
N CYS A 80 13.58 -13.69 -0.05
CA CYS A 80 15.02 -13.42 0.16
C CYS A 80 15.96 -14.45 -0.51
N ARG A 81 15.40 -15.52 -1.10
CA ARG A 81 16.16 -16.62 -1.72
C ARG A 81 17.07 -17.41 -0.78
N ALA A 82 17.02 -17.17 0.54
CA ALA A 82 17.76 -17.95 1.52
C ALA A 82 17.33 -19.42 1.47
N ARG A 83 18.29 -20.33 1.60
CA ARG A 83 18.03 -21.77 1.73
C ARG A 83 17.45 -22.06 3.10
N PHE A 84 16.42 -22.90 3.14
CA PHE A 84 15.95 -23.42 4.42
C PHE A 84 16.99 -24.39 4.98
N GLY A 85 17.53 -24.06 6.15
CA GLY A 85 18.54 -24.87 6.82
C GLY A 85 17.92 -26.01 7.62
N ASP A 86 18.73 -26.99 8.00
CA ASP A 86 18.27 -28.13 8.82
C ASP A 86 17.81 -27.71 10.23
N ASN A 87 18.24 -26.53 10.69
CA ASN A 87 17.84 -25.97 11.99
C ASN A 87 16.47 -25.28 11.95
N GLU A 88 15.94 -24.96 10.77
CA GLU A 88 14.66 -24.29 10.63
C GLU A 88 13.55 -25.34 10.58
N LYS A 89 12.76 -25.42 11.67
CA LYS A 89 11.68 -26.38 11.77
C LYS A 89 10.45 -25.99 10.95
N TYR A 90 10.25 -24.69 10.73
CA TYR A 90 9.01 -24.17 10.17
C TYR A 90 9.24 -23.21 9.01
N VAL A 91 8.26 -23.19 8.11
CA VAL A 91 8.13 -22.23 7.03
C VAL A 91 6.72 -21.63 7.00
N TYR A 92 6.57 -20.49 6.34
CA TYR A 92 5.33 -19.72 6.31
C TYR A 92 4.77 -19.73 4.89
N ASN A 93 3.59 -20.32 4.72
CA ASN A 93 2.96 -20.49 3.41
C ASN A 93 1.82 -19.48 3.21
N CYS A 94 1.86 -18.76 2.09
CA CYS A 94 0.74 -17.93 1.68
C CYS A 94 -0.36 -18.79 1.02
N GLU A 95 -1.58 -18.75 1.53
CA GLU A 95 -2.68 -19.59 1.03
C GLU A 95 -3.23 -19.14 -0.34
N THR A 96 -2.92 -17.93 -0.78
CA THR A 96 -3.38 -17.39 -2.07
C THR A 96 -2.45 -17.76 -3.22
N CYS A 97 -1.13 -17.57 -3.05
CA CYS A 97 -0.14 -17.84 -4.10
C CYS A 97 0.68 -19.11 -3.89
N HIS A 98 0.49 -19.79 -2.75
CA HIS A 98 1.17 -21.02 -2.34
C HIS A 98 2.71 -20.93 -2.33
N ARG A 99 3.27 -19.72 -2.28
CA ARG A 99 4.70 -19.50 -2.08
C ARG A 99 5.07 -19.61 -0.60
N VAL A 100 6.29 -20.07 -0.35
CA VAL A 100 6.83 -20.30 0.99
C VAL A 100 7.87 -19.24 1.34
N PHE A 101 7.82 -18.76 2.58
CA PHE A 101 8.66 -17.70 3.12
C PHE A 101 9.32 -18.17 4.43
N CYS A 102 10.52 -17.64 4.73
CA CYS A 102 11.14 -17.78 6.05
C CYS A 102 10.47 -16.83 7.07
N LEU A 103 10.72 -17.05 8.36
CA LEU A 103 10.17 -16.21 9.44
C LEU A 103 10.48 -14.71 9.24
N GLU A 104 11.73 -14.37 8.92
CA GLU A 104 12.15 -12.99 8.70
C GLU A 104 11.36 -12.31 7.57
N CYS A 105 11.10 -13.06 6.49
CA CYS A 105 10.31 -12.55 5.37
C CYS A 105 8.82 -12.46 5.74
N ASP A 106 8.29 -13.40 6.51
CA ASP A 106 6.91 -13.36 7.00
C ASP A 106 6.67 -12.09 7.85
N MET A 107 7.53 -11.84 8.83
CA MET A 107 7.47 -10.63 9.67
C MET A 107 7.62 -9.36 8.82
N PHE A 108 8.62 -9.31 7.93
CA PHE A 108 8.82 -8.14 7.07
C PHE A 108 7.61 -7.87 6.17
N ILE A 109 6.96 -8.92 5.66
CA ILE A 109 5.76 -8.80 4.83
C ILE A 109 4.59 -8.22 5.62
N HIS A 110 4.37 -8.68 6.85
CA HIS A 110 3.22 -8.27 7.65
C HIS A 110 3.42 -6.93 8.38
N ASP A 111 4.64 -6.58 8.76
CA ASP A 111 4.92 -5.36 9.55
C ASP A 111 5.35 -4.16 8.70
N THR A 112 6.05 -4.41 7.58
CA THR A 112 6.69 -3.35 6.79
C THR A 112 6.12 -3.27 5.38
N LEU A 113 6.20 -4.36 4.61
CA LEU A 113 5.89 -4.34 3.19
C LEU A 113 4.37 -4.31 2.94
N HIS A 114 3.58 -4.87 3.85
CA HIS A 114 2.12 -5.01 3.77
C HIS A 114 1.63 -5.52 2.41
N THR A 115 2.45 -6.35 1.75
CA THR A 115 2.20 -6.91 0.42
C THR A 115 2.94 -8.23 0.30
N CYS A 116 2.25 -9.31 -0.04
CA CYS A 116 2.89 -10.60 -0.36
C CYS A 116 3.60 -10.53 -1.73
N PRO A 117 4.93 -10.72 -1.82
CA PRO A 117 5.66 -10.67 -3.09
C PRO A 117 5.21 -11.73 -4.10
N GLY A 118 4.77 -12.90 -3.61
CA GLY A 118 4.23 -13.97 -4.45
C GLY A 118 2.92 -13.59 -5.12
N CYS A 119 2.02 -12.94 -4.38
CA CYS A 119 0.74 -12.48 -4.93
C CYS A 119 0.92 -11.31 -5.90
N ALA A 120 1.83 -10.38 -5.58
CA ALA A 120 2.11 -9.21 -6.41
C ALA A 120 2.76 -9.53 -7.77
N THR A 121 3.46 -10.66 -7.86
CA THR A 121 4.14 -11.08 -9.10
C THR A 121 3.28 -11.97 -10.00
N HIS A 122 2.11 -12.44 -9.54
CA HIS A 122 1.18 -13.23 -10.34
C HIS A 122 -0.15 -12.49 -10.54
N GLN A 123 -0.50 -12.25 -11.81
CA GLN A 123 -1.70 -11.50 -12.19
C GLN A 123 -3.01 -12.13 -11.70
N SER A 124 -3.08 -13.45 -11.59
CA SER A 124 -4.26 -14.18 -11.10
C SER A 124 -4.51 -13.97 -9.60
N THR A 125 -3.44 -13.83 -8.81
CA THR A 125 -3.50 -13.63 -7.36
C THR A 125 -3.57 -12.17 -6.96
N PHE A 126 -3.03 -11.27 -7.78
CA PHE A 126 -3.05 -9.82 -7.53
C PHE A 126 -4.50 -9.27 -7.40
N LEU A 127 -5.41 -9.73 -8.25
CA LEU A 127 -6.81 -9.30 -8.24
C LEU A 127 -7.59 -9.76 -6.99
N GLN A 128 -7.10 -10.78 -6.28
CA GLN A 128 -7.74 -11.30 -5.07
C GLN A 128 -7.39 -10.51 -3.80
N GLN A 129 -6.34 -9.67 -3.83
CA GLN A 129 -5.96 -8.83 -2.68
C GLN A 129 -6.76 -7.53 -2.57
N GLY A 130 -7.42 -7.10 -3.64
CA GLY A 130 -8.21 -5.85 -3.67
C GLY A 130 -9.72 -6.07 -3.60
N ARG A 131 -10.19 -7.27 -3.23
CA ARG A 131 -11.61 -7.62 -3.14
C ARG A 131 -12.03 -7.84 -1.68
#